data_AF-A0A973QZP9-F1
#
_entry.id   AF-A0A973QZP9-F1
#
_cell.length_a   1.000
_cell.length_b   1.000
_cell.length_c   1.000
_cell.angle_alpha   90.00
_cell.angle_beta   90.00
_cell.angle_gamma   90.00
#
_symmetry.space_group_name_H-M   'P 1'
#
loop_
_entity.id
_entity.type
_entity.pdbx_description
1 polymer ?
#
loop_
_entity_poly.entity_id
_entity_poly.type
_entity_poly.pdbx_seq_one_letter_code
_entity_poly.pdbx_strand_id
1 'polypeptide(L)'
;MSNASMWSPISGPGSEATVIEVFSAWLAEQGWECKQLPSHGDHPAVDARHVDGRRLIVEAKGFSRDSGSDLDTGYGKLLRRITDEPGTVYALAVAKTVVRFAQRVPSGVRDKLGIALYTVDASGKVDHVDGPSL
;
A
#
# COMPACT_ATOMS: atom_id res chain seq x y z
N MET A 1 -1.23 5.27 34.77
CA MET A 1 -0.45 6.37 34.17
C MET A 1 -0.47 6.18 32.66
N SER A 2 -0.86 7.22 31.93
CA SER A 2 -1.28 7.19 30.52
C SER A 2 -0.13 6.83 29.56
N ASN A 3 -0.27 5.73 28.81
CA ASN A 3 0.64 5.36 27.71
C ASN A 3 0.34 6.22 26.46
N ALA A 4 0.73 7.49 26.52
CA ALA A 4 0.62 8.42 25.39
C ALA A 4 1.78 8.31 24.38
N SER A 5 2.55 7.21 24.39
CA SER A 5 3.75 7.04 23.53
C SER A 5 3.60 6.03 22.39
N MET A 6 2.39 5.51 22.10
CA MET A 6 2.22 4.46 21.09
C MET A 6 1.95 5.00 19.67
N TRP A 7 2.05 6.31 19.45
CA TRP A 7 1.73 6.95 18.18
C TRP A 7 2.86 7.85 17.69
N SER A 8 3.83 7.29 16.98
CA SER A 8 4.72 8.10 16.14
C SER A 8 4.27 7.95 14.67
N PRO A 9 4.02 9.07 13.96
CA PRO A 9 3.70 9.05 12.54
C PRO A 9 4.88 8.58 11.67
N ILE A 10 6.07 8.48 12.26
CA ILE A 10 7.31 8.05 11.60
C ILE A 10 7.59 6.57 11.87
N SER A 11 7.20 6.05 13.04
CA SER A 11 7.51 4.68 13.48
C SER A 11 6.48 4.21 14.50
N GLY A 12 5.84 3.07 14.27
CA GLY A 12 4.85 2.51 15.19
C GLY A 12 3.66 1.91 14.45
N PRO A 13 2.75 1.23 15.17
CA PRO A 13 1.60 0.55 14.55
C PRO A 13 0.81 1.51 13.65
N GLY A 14 0.72 1.17 12.36
CA GLY A 14 -0.01 1.96 11.36
C GLY A 14 0.76 3.12 10.74
N SER A 15 2.07 3.28 10.98
CA SER A 15 2.92 4.20 10.20
C SER A 15 3.11 3.66 8.76
N GLU A 16 3.53 4.52 7.83
CA GLU A 16 3.79 4.10 6.45
C GLU A 16 4.88 3.04 6.38
N ALA A 17 5.95 3.20 7.16
CA ALA A 17 7.04 2.23 7.26
C ALA A 17 6.53 0.86 7.75
N THR A 18 5.69 0.82 8.78
CA THR A 18 5.12 -0.43 9.29
C THR A 18 4.15 -1.07 8.29
N VAL A 19 3.38 -0.27 7.55
CA VAL A 19 2.54 -0.80 6.45
C VAL A 19 3.40 -1.46 5.38
N ILE A 20 4.49 -0.81 4.95
CA ILE A 20 5.42 -1.35 3.94
C ILE A 20 6.05 -2.66 4.44
N GLU A 21 6.56 -2.66 5.67
CA GLU A 21 7.22 -3.82 6.27
C GLU A 21 6.28 -5.03 6.34
N VAL A 22 5.12 -4.87 6.96
CA VAL A 22 4.13 -5.94 7.13
C VAL A 22 3.59 -6.42 5.78
N PHE A 23 3.25 -5.49 4.88
CA PHE A 23 2.72 -5.85 3.58
C PHE A 23 3.76 -6.57 2.72
N SER A 24 5.04 -6.17 2.77
CA SER A 24 6.12 -6.85 2.04
C SER A 24 6.38 -8.25 2.60
N ALA A 25 6.30 -8.45 3.91
CA ALA A 25 6.41 -9.77 4.53
C ALA A 25 5.25 -10.68 4.08
N TRP A 26 4.02 -10.17 4.11
CA TRP A 26 2.84 -10.91 3.61
C TRP A 26 2.96 -11.25 2.12
N LEU A 27 3.45 -10.30 1.30
CA LEU A 27 3.72 -10.53 -0.13
C LEU A 27 4.72 -11.67 -0.36
N ALA A 28 5.78 -11.74 0.45
CA ALA A 28 6.75 -12.83 0.39
C ALA A 28 6.11 -14.20 0.68
N GLU A 29 5.19 -14.27 1.64
CA GLU A 29 4.40 -15.48 1.90
C GLU A 29 3.46 -15.84 0.73
N GLN A 30 3.02 -14.84 -0.04
CA GLN A 30 2.24 -15.02 -1.27
C GLN A 30 3.12 -15.32 -2.50
N GLY A 31 4.43 -15.52 -2.36
CA GLY A 31 5.32 -15.86 -3.47
C GLY A 31 5.84 -14.65 -4.28
N TRP A 32 5.74 -13.44 -3.74
CA TRP A 32 6.33 -12.25 -4.34
C TRP A 32 7.72 -11.95 -3.78
N GLU A 33 8.64 -11.57 -4.65
CA GLU A 33 9.96 -11.07 -4.30
C GLU A 33 9.97 -9.53 -4.37
N CYS A 34 10.10 -8.87 -3.23
CA CYS A 34 10.17 -7.41 -3.14
C CYS A 34 11.58 -6.89 -3.44
N LYS A 35 11.68 -5.94 -4.38
CA LYS A 35 12.91 -5.25 -4.72
C LYS A 35 13.30 -4.24 -3.65
N GLN A 36 14.59 -4.17 -3.32
CA GLN A 36 15.11 -3.06 -2.51
C GLN A 36 15.10 -1.76 -3.32
N LEU A 37 14.46 -0.73 -2.76
CA LEU A 37 14.34 0.58 -3.35
C LEU A 37 15.08 1.62 -2.48
N PRO A 38 15.60 2.71 -3.08
CA PRO A 38 16.15 3.82 -2.31
C PRO A 38 15.11 4.43 -1.36
N SER A 39 15.55 4.93 -0.19
CA SER A 39 14.67 5.55 0.80
C SER A 39 14.08 6.89 0.36
N HIS A 40 14.63 7.50 -0.69
CA HIS A 40 14.19 8.78 -1.24
C HIS A 40 14.25 8.74 -2.77
N GLY A 41 13.36 9.49 -3.42
CA GLY A 41 13.26 9.57 -4.87
C GLY A 41 11.83 9.33 -5.36
N ASP A 42 11.66 9.29 -6.69
CA ASP A 42 10.37 9.00 -7.32
C ASP A 42 10.19 7.49 -7.54
N HIS A 43 10.19 6.73 -6.43
CA HIS A 43 10.01 5.28 -6.43
C HIS A 43 8.64 4.89 -5.84
N PRO A 44 8.05 3.76 -6.27
CA PRO A 44 6.91 3.21 -5.54
C PRO A 44 7.33 2.79 -4.13
N ALA A 45 6.38 2.55 -3.25
CA ALA A 45 6.66 2.02 -1.92
C ALA A 45 7.15 0.57 -1.99
N VAL A 46 6.60 -0.24 -2.90
CA VAL A 46 7.06 -1.60 -3.21
C VAL A 46 7.04 -1.82 -4.72
N ASP A 47 8.09 -2.44 -5.25
CA ASP A 47 8.16 -3.03 -6.59
C ASP A 47 8.51 -4.50 -6.39
N ALA A 48 7.65 -5.41 -6.84
CA ALA A 48 7.83 -6.84 -6.62
C ALA A 48 7.65 -7.66 -7.90
N ARG A 49 8.19 -8.87 -7.90
CA ARG A 49 8.00 -9.88 -8.95
C ARG A 49 7.41 -11.14 -8.35
N HIS A 50 6.40 -11.70 -8.98
CA HIS A 50 5.86 -12.99 -8.60
C HIS A 50 6.54 -14.10 -9.40
N VAL A 51 6.57 -15.31 -8.86
CA VAL A 51 7.19 -16.49 -9.49
C VAL A 51 6.56 -16.86 -10.84
N ASP A 52 5.33 -16.41 -11.12
CA ASP A 52 4.65 -16.60 -12.41
C ASP A 52 4.98 -15.52 -13.46
N GLY A 53 5.89 -14.60 -13.15
CA GLY A 53 6.32 -13.52 -14.04
C GLY A 53 5.52 -12.22 -13.93
N ARG A 54 4.48 -12.14 -13.09
CA ARG A 54 3.78 -10.87 -12.83
C ARG A 54 4.68 -9.87 -12.11
N ARG A 55 4.42 -8.58 -12.36
CA ARG A 55 5.02 -7.45 -11.63
C ARG A 55 3.97 -6.79 -10.75
N LEU A 56 4.33 -6.40 -9.54
CA LEU A 56 3.47 -5.64 -8.63
C LEU A 56 4.11 -4.29 -8.32
N ILE A 57 3.32 -3.23 -8.46
CA ILE A 57 3.67 -1.87 -8.04
C ILE A 57 2.70 -1.43 -6.94
N VAL A 58 3.25 -1.03 -5.79
CA VAL A 58 2.46 -0.64 -4.62
C VAL A 58 2.80 0.78 -4.20
N GLU A 59 1.78 1.57 -3.93
CA GLU A 59 1.90 2.75 -3.08
C GLU A 59 1.40 2.39 -1.67
N ALA A 60 2.11 2.84 -0.64
CA ALA A 60 1.77 2.55 0.75
C ALA A 60 1.48 3.84 1.50
N LYS A 61 0.48 3.82 2.38
CA LYS A 61 0.15 4.96 3.23
C LYS A 61 -0.22 4.51 4.65
N GLY A 62 0.55 4.99 5.61
CA GLY A 62 0.17 4.92 7.02
C GLY A 62 -0.75 6.06 7.42
N PHE A 63 -0.98 6.17 8.72
CA PHE A 63 -1.60 7.36 9.27
C PHE A 63 -0.62 8.53 9.33
N SER A 64 -1.17 9.70 9.03
CA SER A 64 -0.60 11.00 9.32
C SER A 64 -1.70 11.99 9.78
N ARG A 65 -1.30 13.19 10.19
CA ARG A 65 -2.24 14.28 10.49
C ARG A 65 -3.07 14.69 9.26
N ASP A 66 -2.52 14.50 8.06
CA ASP A 66 -3.10 14.87 6.78
C ASP A 66 -3.43 13.65 5.92
N SER A 67 -3.79 12.53 6.56
CA SER A 67 -4.00 11.23 5.91
C SER A 67 -4.88 11.31 4.65
N GLY A 68 -5.88 12.18 4.64
CA GLY A 68 -6.70 12.41 3.44
C GLY A 68 -5.88 12.86 2.23
N SER A 69 -5.09 13.93 2.40
CA SER A 69 -4.23 14.49 1.35
C SER A 69 -3.10 13.55 0.96
N ASP A 70 -2.55 12.80 1.92
CA ASP A 70 -1.51 11.81 1.66
C ASP A 70 -2.03 10.65 0.80
N LEU A 71 -3.28 10.24 1.02
CA LEU A 71 -3.94 9.21 0.22
C LEU A 71 -4.28 9.72 -1.19
N ASP A 72 -4.74 10.96 -1.32
CA ASP A 72 -4.97 11.59 -2.64
C ASP A 72 -3.65 11.68 -3.43
N THR A 73 -2.55 12.03 -2.75
CA THR A 73 -1.19 12.02 -3.32
C THR A 73 -0.73 10.60 -3.69
N GLY A 74 -1.04 9.61 -2.85
CA GLY A 74 -0.75 8.20 -3.11
C GLY A 74 -1.40 7.70 -4.39
N TYR A 75 -2.69 8.02 -4.62
CA TYR A 75 -3.35 7.73 -5.89
C TYR A 75 -2.68 8.42 -7.07
N GLY A 76 -2.39 9.72 -6.98
CA GLY A 76 -1.71 10.44 -8.06
C GLY A 76 -0.35 9.82 -8.42
N LYS A 77 0.41 9.40 -7.41
CA LYS A 77 1.68 8.68 -7.57
C LYS A 77 1.51 7.30 -8.22
N LEU A 78 0.50 6.52 -7.82
CA LEU A 78 0.24 5.21 -8.40
C LEU A 78 -0.20 5.33 -9.86
N LEU A 79 -1.12 6.25 -10.17
CA LEU A 79 -1.63 6.49 -11.53
C LEU A 79 -0.52 6.86 -12.51
N ARG A 80 0.47 7.66 -12.08
CA ARG A 80 1.66 8.01 -12.89
C ARG A 80 2.54 6.79 -13.24
N ARG A 81 2.38 5.67 -12.54
CA ARG A 81 3.13 4.43 -12.73
C ARG A 81 2.36 3.37 -13.52
N ILE A 82 1.09 3.63 -13.82
CA ILE A 82 0.30 2.74 -14.68
C ILE A 82 0.82 2.88 -16.10
N THR A 83 1.19 1.75 -16.69
CA THR A 83 1.71 1.63 -18.05
C THR A 83 0.99 0.48 -18.75
N ASP A 84 1.19 0.35 -20.06
CA ASP A 84 0.67 -0.78 -20.84
C ASP A 84 1.56 -2.05 -20.71
N GLU A 85 2.45 -2.12 -19.71
CA GLU A 85 3.32 -3.29 -19.47
C GLU A 85 2.46 -4.51 -19.07
N PRO A 86 2.36 -5.55 -19.92
CA PRO A 86 1.50 -6.69 -19.63
C PRO A 86 1.93 -7.42 -18.35
N GLY A 87 0.94 -7.89 -17.57
CA GLY A 87 1.21 -8.63 -16.33
C GLY A 87 1.63 -7.76 -15.15
N THR A 88 1.61 -6.42 -15.29
CA THR A 88 1.75 -5.51 -14.15
C THR A 88 0.41 -5.35 -13.43
N VAL A 89 0.43 -5.57 -12.12
CA VAL A 89 -0.70 -5.31 -11.21
C VAL A 89 -0.35 -4.16 -10.28
N TYR A 90 -1.37 -3.40 -9.86
CA TYR A 90 -1.21 -2.19 -9.07
C TYR A 90 -1.99 -2.32 -7.77
N ALA A 91 -1.40 -1.89 -6.66
CA ALA A 91 -2.06 -1.92 -5.37
C ALA A 91 -1.82 -0.66 -4.55
N LEU A 92 -2.78 -0.37 -3.68
CA LEU A 92 -2.63 0.56 -2.59
C LEU A 92 -2.71 -0.22 -1.27
N ALA A 93 -1.64 -0.16 -0.47
CA ALA A 93 -1.59 -0.76 0.86
C ALA A 93 -1.70 0.33 1.93
N VAL A 94 -2.68 0.26 2.81
CA VAL A 94 -2.95 1.36 3.75
C VAL A 94 -3.11 0.86 5.18
N ALA A 95 -2.83 1.72 6.16
CA ALA A 95 -3.22 1.39 7.53
C ALA A 95 -4.75 1.30 7.63
N LYS A 96 -5.28 0.26 8.29
CA LYS A 96 -6.74 0.02 8.38
C LYS A 96 -7.50 1.20 8.98
N THR A 97 -6.87 1.96 9.86
CA THR A 97 -7.43 3.17 10.49
C THR A 97 -7.66 4.34 9.52
N VAL A 98 -7.05 4.32 8.33
CA VAL A 98 -7.17 5.37 7.30
C VAL A 98 -7.83 4.91 6.01
N VAL A 99 -8.34 3.67 5.95
CA VAL A 99 -8.96 3.09 4.74
C VAL A 99 -10.09 3.94 4.14
N ARG A 100 -10.86 4.62 4.99
CA ARG A 100 -11.94 5.53 4.54
C ARG A 100 -11.45 6.64 3.60
N PHE A 101 -10.19 7.05 3.70
CA PHE A 101 -9.59 8.06 2.82
C PHE A 101 -9.21 7.45 1.47
N ALA A 102 -8.67 6.22 1.44
CA ALA A 102 -8.47 5.48 0.20
C ALA A 102 -9.80 5.23 -0.54
N GLN A 103 -10.86 4.95 0.21
CA GLN A 103 -12.20 4.70 -0.33
C GLN A 103 -12.93 5.95 -0.87
N ARG A 104 -12.31 7.14 -0.81
CA ARG A 104 -12.84 8.33 -1.52
C ARG A 104 -12.86 8.14 -3.03
N VAL A 105 -11.89 7.40 -3.57
CA VAL A 105 -11.99 6.85 -4.92
C VAL A 105 -13.01 5.70 -4.85
N PRO A 106 -14.09 5.67 -5.64
CA PRO A 106 -15.06 4.57 -5.57
C PRO A 106 -14.46 3.24 -5.99
N SER A 107 -14.96 2.11 -5.45
CA SER A 107 -14.50 0.76 -5.81
C SER A 107 -14.58 0.51 -7.32
N GLY A 108 -15.69 0.87 -7.96
CA GLY A 108 -15.84 0.72 -9.42
C GLY A 108 -14.87 1.57 -10.26
N VAL A 109 -14.23 2.60 -9.68
CA VAL A 109 -13.12 3.31 -10.34
C VAL A 109 -11.80 2.57 -10.15
N ARG A 110 -11.52 2.08 -8.94
CA ARG A 110 -10.36 1.20 -8.68
C ARG A 110 -10.37 -0.05 -9.57
N ASP A 111 -11.52 -0.71 -9.67
CA ASP A 111 -11.69 -1.91 -10.49
C ASP A 111 -11.37 -1.65 -11.97
N LYS A 112 -11.88 -0.55 -12.52
CA LYS A 112 -11.62 -0.15 -13.92
C LYS A 112 -10.15 0.15 -14.18
N LEU A 113 -9.42 0.61 -13.16
CA LEU A 113 -8.00 0.90 -13.23
C LEU A 113 -7.13 -0.30 -12.84
N GLY A 114 -7.73 -1.43 -12.45
CA GLY A 114 -7.00 -2.61 -11.98
C GLY A 114 -6.22 -2.37 -10.69
N ILE A 115 -6.66 -1.44 -9.84
CA ILE A 115 -6.00 -1.12 -8.57
C ILE A 115 -6.64 -1.93 -7.45
N ALA A 116 -5.86 -2.77 -6.80
CA ALA A 116 -6.27 -3.48 -5.59
C ALA A 116 -6.10 -2.61 -4.34
N LEU A 117 -6.99 -2.73 -3.37
CA LEU A 117 -6.89 -2.05 -2.07
C LEU A 117 -6.69 -3.08 -0.95
N TYR A 118 -5.60 -2.93 -0.20
CA TYR A 118 -5.30 -3.75 0.97
C TYR A 118 -5.19 -2.88 2.21
N THR A 119 -5.57 -3.45 3.36
CA THR A 119 -5.34 -2.83 4.67
C THR A 119 -4.38 -3.65 5.52
N VAL A 120 -3.54 -2.95 6.28
CA VAL A 120 -2.72 -3.50 7.36
C VAL A 120 -3.29 -3.00 8.69
N ASP A 121 -3.63 -3.90 9.60
CA ASP A 121 -4.10 -3.53 10.94
C ASP A 121 -2.97 -3.53 11.98
N ALA A 122 -3.28 -3.08 13.21
CA ALA A 122 -2.29 -2.94 14.28
C ALA A 122 -1.72 -4.28 14.78
N SER A 123 -2.35 -5.41 14.44
CA SER A 123 -1.85 -6.76 14.74
C SER A 123 -0.89 -7.30 13.66
N GLY A 124 -0.72 -6.57 12.55
CA GLY A 124 0.03 -7.02 11.39
C GLY A 124 -0.79 -7.86 10.41
N LYS A 125 -2.12 -7.92 10.56
CA LYS A 125 -2.97 -8.64 9.62
C LYS A 125 -3.14 -7.83 8.33
N VAL A 126 -2.99 -8.49 7.19
CA VAL A 126 -3.32 -7.96 5.86
C VAL A 126 -4.71 -8.43 5.44
N ASP A 127 -5.59 -7.51 5.08
CA ASP A 127 -6.93 -7.80 4.54
C ASP A 127 -7.06 -7.20 3.13
N HIS A 128 -7.56 -7.99 2.17
CA HIS A 128 -7.98 -7.50 0.86
C HIS A 128 -9.35 -6.83 0.97
N VAL A 129 -9.47 -5.58 0.52
CA VAL A 129 -10.72 -4.79 0.59
C VAL A 129 -11.52 -4.94 -0.70
N ASP A 130 -10.93 -4.60 -1.83
CA ASP A 130 -11.52 -4.68 -3.17
C ASP A 130 -10.44 -4.63 -4.27
N GLY A 131 -10.86 -4.87 -5.51
CA GLY A 131 -10.00 -4.93 -6.69
C GLY A 131 -9.42 -6.32 -6.98
N PRO A 132 -8.41 -6.40 -7.85
CA PRO A 132 -7.76 -7.67 -8.21
C PRO A 132 -7.02 -8.29 -7.02
N SER A 133 -7.21 -9.58 -6.79
CA SER A 133 -6.39 -10.32 -5.80
C SER A 133 -4.96 -10.49 -6.31
N LEU A 134 -3.98 -10.42 -5.41
CA LEU A 134 -2.55 -10.53 -5.71
C LEU A 134 -2.08 -11.98 -5.69
#